data_AF-A0A4T0CEY4-F1
#
_entry.id   AF-A0A4T0CEY4-F1
#
_cell.length_a   1.000
_cell.length_b   1.000
_cell.length_c   1.000
_cell.angle_alpha   90.00
_cell.angle_beta   90.00
_cell.angle_gamma   90.00
#
_symmetry.space_group_name_H-M   'P 1'
#
loop_
_entity.id
_entity.type
_entity.pdbx_description
1 polymer ?
#
loop_
_entity_poly.entity_id
_entity_poly.type
_entity_poly.pdbx_seq_one_letter_code
_entity_poly.pdbx_strand_id
1 'polypeptide(L)'
;MSSPLEKALLRLQVFSKGPSLGHFLKLHLAINDILNLRLASRSLHDLFELNKVAFETIHIHTPVPPGREQQIDALAAVALACRHIVVKIAFPSKASNSPLLQPPSAETSPYASESNTSSEILSEIIESYCPYVEPPIAWKFVVQRKPGDVDQVLLEKWCQIFKLLSNMETLHIACNGDPAWPGCTDIESLLVILRIALERTNPKHLQTVRLSPIHAMGIMHLRWAGAGAYGEACAARDPVWYRLKVLELHIYNPYHQLSKSQTQVFDKIFTDYLQSFSRTLTRLDISWIGADGPDPFAAGDGHPNLKFMRSWSRLEELWLGRVKTGHDVSLIKQPAPHLQRLMVASDVLDKDGESTHQAWDDRLVQHEDHHKDGSEWMALRDVRLSALPAPLFQNRLA
;
A
#
# COMPACT_ATOMS: atom_id res chain seq x y z
N MET A 1 28.24 -6.06 -31.58
CA MET A 1 28.66 -7.37 -31.03
C MET A 1 28.07 -7.49 -29.63
N SER A 2 27.40 -8.59 -29.29
CA SER A 2 26.78 -8.75 -27.96
C SER A 2 27.81 -8.85 -26.85
N SER A 3 27.52 -8.22 -25.71
CA SER A 3 28.46 -8.15 -24.58
C SER A 3 28.65 -9.53 -23.93
N PRO A 4 29.78 -9.80 -23.24
CA PRO A 4 29.96 -11.05 -22.51
C PRO A 4 28.86 -11.31 -21.48
N LEU A 5 28.36 -10.25 -20.83
CA LEU A 5 27.26 -10.31 -19.87
C LEU A 5 25.94 -10.69 -20.54
N GLU A 6 25.62 -10.07 -21.68
CA GLU A 6 24.42 -10.38 -22.46
C GLU A 6 24.41 -11.84 -22.93
N LYS A 7 25.56 -12.34 -23.41
CA LYS A 7 25.72 -13.75 -23.77
C LYS A 7 25.57 -14.68 -22.56
N ALA A 8 26.05 -14.27 -21.38
CA ALA A 8 25.91 -15.05 -20.16
C ALA A 8 24.43 -15.13 -19.71
N LEU A 9 23.72 -14.00 -19.69
CA LEU A 9 22.29 -13.95 -19.32
C LEU A 9 21.42 -14.76 -20.28
N LEU A 10 21.66 -14.65 -21.60
CA LEU A 10 20.94 -15.45 -22.60
C LEU A 10 21.24 -16.95 -22.48
N ARG A 11 22.45 -17.35 -22.07
CA ARG A 11 22.78 -18.75 -21.80
C ARG A 11 22.09 -19.29 -20.56
N LEU A 12 21.94 -18.48 -19.51
CA LEU A 12 21.26 -18.87 -18.28
C LEU A 12 19.77 -19.17 -18.50
N GLN A 13 19.13 -18.59 -19.52
CA GLN A 13 17.75 -18.92 -19.90
C GLN A 13 17.58 -20.38 -20.34
N VAL A 14 18.63 -21.02 -20.88
CA VAL A 14 18.57 -22.37 -21.47
C VAL A 14 18.71 -23.48 -20.42
N PHE A 15 19.20 -23.16 -19.21
CA PHE A 15 19.41 -24.16 -18.17
C PHE A 15 18.14 -24.45 -17.37
N SER A 16 17.49 -25.58 -17.69
CA SER A 16 16.26 -26.04 -17.03
C SER A 16 16.45 -26.71 -15.66
N LYS A 17 17.69 -26.86 -15.18
CA LYS A 17 18.02 -27.59 -13.94
C LYS A 17 18.44 -26.69 -12.75
N GLY A 18 18.26 -25.37 -12.85
CA GLY A 18 18.59 -24.41 -11.78
C GLY A 18 17.44 -23.46 -11.46
N PRO A 19 17.61 -22.54 -10.47
CA PRO A 19 16.67 -21.46 -10.24
C PRO A 19 16.45 -20.68 -11.53
N SER A 20 15.20 -20.30 -11.81
CA SER A 20 14.89 -19.57 -13.04
C SER A 20 15.71 -18.29 -13.11
N LEU A 21 16.02 -17.84 -14.33
CA LEU A 21 16.73 -16.58 -14.54
C LEU A 21 16.03 -15.42 -13.80
N GLY A 22 14.69 -15.37 -13.81
CA GLY A 22 13.94 -14.39 -13.03
C GLY A 22 14.20 -14.45 -11.53
N HIS A 23 14.32 -15.65 -10.93
CA HIS A 23 14.66 -15.79 -9.51
C HIS A 23 16.08 -15.30 -9.22
N PHE A 24 17.05 -15.67 -10.06
CA PHE A 24 18.42 -15.19 -9.94
C PHE A 24 18.50 -13.65 -10.02
N LEU A 25 17.80 -13.04 -10.99
CA LEU A 25 17.76 -11.59 -11.16
C LEU A 25 17.19 -10.89 -9.92
N LYS A 26 16.09 -11.41 -9.35
CA LYS A 26 15.48 -10.85 -8.12
C LYS A 26 16.40 -10.93 -6.92
N LEU A 27 17.20 -11.98 -6.80
CA LEU A 27 18.05 -12.21 -5.63
C LEU A 27 19.29 -11.31 -5.61
N HIS A 28 19.76 -10.89 -6.78
CA HIS A 28 21.08 -10.26 -6.93
C HIS A 28 21.06 -8.85 -7.51
N LEU A 29 19.96 -8.39 -8.12
CA LEU A 29 19.88 -7.07 -8.75
C LEU A 29 18.78 -6.23 -8.14
N ALA A 30 19.07 -4.94 -7.96
CA ALA A 30 18.03 -3.97 -7.66
C ALA A 30 17.17 -3.71 -8.90
N ILE A 31 15.95 -3.23 -8.69
CA ILE A 31 15.02 -2.95 -9.80
C ILE A 31 15.58 -1.93 -10.80
N ASN A 32 16.34 -0.94 -10.32
CA ASN A 32 16.98 0.06 -11.17
C ASN A 32 18.05 -0.58 -12.08
N ASP A 33 18.81 -1.55 -11.58
CA ASP A 33 19.81 -2.26 -12.37
C ASP A 33 19.13 -3.10 -13.46
N ILE A 34 18.01 -3.74 -13.13
CA ILE A 34 17.20 -4.51 -14.09
C ILE A 34 16.67 -3.59 -15.20
N LEU A 35 16.20 -2.39 -14.87
CA LEU A 35 15.75 -1.41 -15.86
C LEU A 35 16.92 -0.90 -16.72
N ASN A 36 18.07 -0.63 -16.13
CA ASN A 36 19.28 -0.21 -16.86
C ASN A 36 19.77 -1.31 -17.82
N LEU A 37 19.70 -2.59 -17.42
CA LEU A 37 20.03 -3.72 -18.29
C LEU A 37 19.10 -3.79 -19.51
N ARG A 38 17.81 -3.48 -19.34
CA ARG A 38 16.85 -3.40 -20.47
C ARG A 38 17.18 -2.26 -21.43
N LEU A 39 17.76 -1.16 -20.96
CA LEU A 39 18.17 -0.03 -21.79
C LEU A 39 19.50 -0.29 -22.52
N ALA A 40 20.34 -1.19 -21.98
CA ALA A 40 21.66 -1.47 -22.53
C ALA A 40 21.65 -2.25 -23.86
N SER A 41 20.61 -3.05 -24.13
CA SER A 41 20.49 -3.82 -25.37
C SER A 41 19.04 -4.14 -25.73
N ARG A 42 18.72 -4.17 -27.03
CA ARG A 42 17.42 -4.64 -27.54
C ARG A 42 17.13 -6.09 -27.16
N SER A 43 18.13 -6.97 -27.21
CA SER A 43 17.91 -8.38 -26.85
C SER A 43 17.61 -8.58 -25.37
N LEU A 44 18.13 -7.70 -24.50
CA LEU A 44 17.78 -7.68 -23.08
C LEU A 44 16.43 -6.98 -22.85
N HIS A 45 16.11 -5.95 -23.62
CA HIS A 45 14.82 -5.29 -23.61
C HIS A 45 13.66 -6.27 -23.85
N ASP A 46 13.83 -7.18 -24.82
CA ASP A 46 12.81 -8.17 -25.22
C ASP A 46 12.83 -9.44 -24.35
N LEU A 47 13.78 -9.55 -23.41
CA LEU A 47 13.94 -10.74 -22.59
C LEU A 47 12.77 -10.88 -21.60
N PHE A 48 11.93 -11.89 -21.81
CA PHE A 48 10.70 -12.12 -21.04
C PHE A 48 10.93 -12.15 -19.52
N GLU A 49 11.92 -12.90 -19.04
CA GLU A 49 12.22 -12.99 -17.60
C GLU A 49 12.62 -11.64 -17.01
N LEU A 50 13.36 -10.82 -17.77
CA LEU A 50 13.77 -9.49 -17.32
C LEU A 50 12.57 -8.55 -17.26
N ASN A 51 11.69 -8.56 -18.27
CA ASN A 51 10.44 -7.81 -18.28
C ASN A 51 9.50 -8.24 -17.14
N LYS A 52 9.39 -9.55 -16.90
CA LYS A 52 8.58 -10.11 -15.82
C LYS A 52 9.01 -9.60 -14.47
N VAL A 53 10.32 -9.57 -14.18
CA VAL A 53 10.85 -9.04 -12.92
C VAL A 53 10.75 -7.51 -12.87
N ALA A 54 11.09 -6.82 -13.96
CA ALA A 54 11.09 -5.37 -14.04
C ALA A 54 9.71 -4.73 -13.78
N PHE A 55 8.65 -5.41 -14.21
CA PHE A 55 7.29 -4.88 -14.18
C PHE A 55 6.35 -5.69 -13.30
N GLU A 56 6.87 -6.58 -12.46
CA GLU A 56 6.06 -7.34 -11.52
C GLU A 56 5.27 -6.43 -10.58
N THR A 57 5.90 -5.33 -10.14
CA THR A 57 5.29 -4.29 -9.33
C THR A 57 5.20 -3.00 -10.13
N ILE A 58 4.02 -2.38 -10.16
CA ILE A 58 3.84 -1.06 -10.78
C ILE A 58 3.24 -0.06 -9.79
N HIS A 59 3.73 1.18 -9.87
CA HIS A 59 3.25 2.29 -9.05
C HIS A 59 2.43 3.25 -9.91
N ILE A 60 1.19 3.48 -9.52
CA ILE A 60 0.26 4.41 -10.17
C ILE A 60 -0.01 5.56 -9.21
N HIS A 61 0.39 6.76 -9.59
CA HIS A 61 0.09 7.98 -8.83
C HIS A 61 -1.21 8.59 -9.34
N THR A 62 -2.07 9.00 -8.41
CA THR A 62 -3.37 9.59 -8.73
C THR A 62 -3.71 10.73 -7.74
N PRO A 63 -4.15 11.91 -8.20
CA PRO A 63 -4.23 12.32 -9.60
C PRO A 63 -2.85 12.29 -10.28
N VAL A 64 -2.86 12.25 -11.62
CA VAL A 64 -1.61 12.27 -12.40
C VAL A 64 -0.88 13.58 -12.06
N PRO A 65 0.41 13.53 -11.67
CA PRO A 65 1.15 14.73 -11.33
C PRO A 65 1.18 15.74 -12.50
N PRO A 66 1.20 17.05 -12.22
CA PRO A 66 1.31 18.08 -13.26
C PRO A 66 2.49 17.83 -14.21
N GLY A 67 2.29 18.04 -15.50
CA GLY A 67 3.31 17.79 -16.53
C GLY A 67 3.52 16.32 -16.89
N ARG A 68 2.71 15.39 -16.34
CA ARG A 68 2.68 13.98 -16.76
C ARG A 68 1.34 13.62 -17.38
N GLU A 69 1.37 12.61 -18.24
CA GLU A 69 0.18 12.00 -18.81
C GLU A 69 0.06 10.55 -18.35
N GLN A 70 -1.17 10.07 -18.25
CA GLN A 70 -1.44 8.67 -17.94
C GLN A 70 -1.17 7.81 -19.18
N GLN A 71 -0.07 7.07 -19.17
CA GLN A 71 0.35 6.25 -20.32
C GLN A 71 -0.32 4.88 -20.31
N ILE A 72 -1.61 4.83 -20.64
CA ILE A 72 -2.38 3.58 -20.68
C ILE A 72 -1.81 2.60 -21.72
N ASP A 73 -1.31 3.10 -22.86
CA ASP A 73 -0.71 2.24 -23.89
C ASP A 73 0.60 1.59 -23.43
N ALA A 74 1.44 2.35 -22.71
CA ALA A 74 2.65 1.82 -22.10
C ALA A 74 2.32 0.79 -21.02
N LEU A 75 1.26 1.02 -20.24
CA LEU A 75 0.75 0.04 -19.29
C LEU A 75 0.33 -1.25 -20.00
N ALA A 76 -0.43 -1.15 -21.09
CA ALA A 76 -0.90 -2.31 -21.85
C ALA A 76 0.26 -3.20 -22.34
N ALA A 77 1.40 -2.61 -22.73
CA ALA A 77 2.58 -3.34 -23.17
C ALA A 77 3.22 -4.22 -22.07
N VAL A 78 3.05 -3.86 -20.80
CA VAL A 78 3.68 -4.55 -19.66
C VAL A 78 2.68 -5.23 -18.74
N ALA A 79 1.38 -5.02 -18.93
CA ALA A 79 0.33 -5.39 -17.99
C ALA A 79 0.28 -6.89 -17.65
N LEU A 80 0.66 -7.76 -18.58
CA LEU A 80 0.70 -9.22 -18.35
C LEU A 80 1.77 -9.64 -17.33
N ALA A 81 2.83 -8.84 -17.16
CA ALA A 81 3.87 -9.07 -16.15
C ALA A 81 3.48 -8.56 -14.76
N CYS A 82 2.53 -7.61 -14.67
CA CYS A 82 2.16 -6.95 -13.44
C CYS A 82 1.35 -7.87 -12.52
N ARG A 83 1.83 -8.04 -11.28
CA ARG A 83 1.19 -8.82 -10.21
C ARG A 83 0.86 -7.97 -9.00
N HIS A 84 1.68 -6.98 -8.70
CA HIS A 84 1.52 -6.11 -7.54
C HIS A 84 1.31 -4.66 -8.00
N ILE A 85 0.18 -4.07 -7.63
CA ILE A 85 -0.19 -2.73 -8.05
C ILE A 85 -0.21 -1.83 -6.82
N VAL A 86 0.54 -0.75 -6.86
CA VAL A 86 0.58 0.25 -5.78
C VAL A 86 -0.06 1.54 -6.29
N VAL A 87 -1.23 1.88 -5.77
CA VAL A 87 -1.93 3.12 -6.05
C VAL A 87 -1.62 4.14 -4.95
N LYS A 88 -0.87 5.17 -5.29
CA LYS A 88 -0.55 6.29 -4.39
C LYS A 88 -1.51 7.44 -4.67
N ILE A 89 -2.36 7.73 -3.69
CA ILE A 89 -3.32 8.82 -3.74
C ILE A 89 -2.74 10.02 -2.99
N ALA A 90 -2.42 11.08 -3.73
CA ALA A 90 -1.89 12.31 -3.15
C ALA A 90 -2.39 13.55 -3.89
N PHE A 91 -3.21 14.35 -3.21
CA PHE A 91 -3.60 15.67 -3.72
C PHE A 91 -2.65 16.74 -3.17
N PRO A 92 -2.15 17.65 -4.01
CA PRO A 92 -1.32 18.77 -3.53
C PRO A 92 -2.15 19.67 -2.61
N SER A 93 -1.50 20.19 -1.56
CA SER A 93 -2.12 21.20 -0.70
C SER A 93 -2.45 22.45 -1.52
N LYS A 94 -3.74 22.81 -1.60
CA LYS A 94 -4.20 24.01 -2.34
C LYS A 94 -3.66 25.33 -1.78
N ALA A 95 -2.91 25.31 -0.67
CA ALA A 95 -2.33 26.49 -0.04
C ALA A 95 -1.16 27.13 -0.83
N SER A 96 -0.63 26.49 -1.88
CA SER A 96 0.48 27.05 -2.68
C SER A 96 0.04 27.91 -3.88
N ASN A 97 -1.26 28.15 -4.10
CA ASN A 97 -1.69 29.08 -5.14
C ASN A 97 -1.71 30.51 -4.59
N SER A 98 -0.55 31.05 -4.22
CA SER A 98 -0.36 32.50 -4.35
C SER A 98 -0.42 32.84 -5.84
N PRO A 99 -1.21 33.83 -6.28
CA PRO A 99 -1.21 34.23 -7.67
C PRO A 99 0.17 34.80 -8.00
N LEU A 100 0.99 34.01 -8.69
CA LEU A 100 2.19 34.50 -9.34
C LEU A 100 1.74 35.62 -10.29
N LEU A 101 2.13 36.84 -9.94
CA LEU A 101 2.10 38.02 -10.81
C LEU A 101 2.64 37.60 -12.18
N GLN A 102 1.82 37.83 -13.21
CA GLN A 102 2.23 37.67 -14.60
C GLN A 102 3.53 38.45 -14.85
N PRO A 103 4.56 37.85 -15.47
CA PRO A 103 5.62 38.66 -16.04
C PRO A 103 5.09 39.32 -17.32
N PRO A 104 5.42 40.61 -17.55
CA PRO A 104 5.00 41.31 -18.75
C PRO A 104 5.71 40.72 -19.97
N SER A 105 4.95 40.57 -21.04
CA SER A 105 5.41 40.26 -22.38
C SER A 105 6.45 41.26 -22.89
N ALA A 106 7.60 40.77 -23.38
CA ALA A 106 8.22 41.17 -24.66
C ALA A 106 9.62 40.53 -24.87
N GLU A 107 9.85 40.13 -26.12
CA GLU A 107 11.13 40.17 -26.87
C GLU A 107 12.18 39.05 -26.74
N THR A 108 12.18 38.24 -27.80
CA THR A 108 13.26 37.54 -28.51
C THR A 108 14.71 37.77 -28.07
N SER A 109 15.42 36.69 -27.71
CA SER A 109 16.83 36.48 -28.09
C SER A 109 17.21 34.98 -27.99
N PRO A 110 17.87 34.40 -29.00
CA PRO A 110 18.39 33.03 -28.95
C PRO A 110 19.84 33.05 -28.40
N TYR A 111 20.16 32.12 -27.51
CA TYR A 111 21.48 31.68 -27.01
C TYR A 111 21.52 31.65 -25.49
N ALA A 112 21.39 30.45 -24.90
CA ALA A 112 22.36 29.91 -23.93
C ALA A 112 21.83 28.62 -23.28
N SER A 113 22.57 27.54 -23.54
CA SER A 113 22.95 26.48 -22.60
C SER A 113 21.85 25.69 -21.89
N GLU A 114 21.51 24.55 -22.50
CA GLU A 114 21.01 23.36 -21.80
C GLU A 114 21.97 22.98 -20.67
N SER A 115 21.53 23.11 -19.42
CA SER A 115 22.26 22.59 -18.27
C SER A 115 21.37 21.71 -17.39
N ASN A 116 21.82 20.46 -17.29
CA ASN A 116 21.41 19.35 -16.45
C ASN A 116 20.87 19.71 -15.06
N THR A 117 19.60 20.08 -14.96
CA THR A 117 18.91 20.33 -13.67
C THR A 117 17.73 19.39 -13.43
N SER A 118 17.41 18.49 -14.37
CA SER A 118 16.22 17.66 -14.24
C SER A 118 16.35 16.58 -13.16
N SER A 119 17.54 16.01 -12.93
CA SER A 119 17.71 14.87 -12.02
C SER A 119 17.63 15.23 -10.53
N GLU A 120 18.06 16.43 -10.15
CA GLU A 120 18.05 16.88 -8.74
C GLU A 120 16.63 17.27 -8.32
N ILE A 121 15.90 18.00 -9.19
CA ILE A 121 14.47 18.32 -9.00
C ILE A 121 13.61 17.05 -8.95
N LEU A 122 13.94 16.02 -9.73
CA LEU A 122 13.20 14.76 -9.77
C LEU A 122 13.31 13.93 -8.48
N SER A 123 14.49 13.96 -7.85
CA SER A 123 14.71 13.25 -6.58
C SER A 123 14.01 14.02 -5.45
N GLU A 124 14.12 15.35 -5.45
CA GLU A 124 13.41 16.22 -4.51
C GLU A 124 11.88 16.14 -4.65
N ILE A 125 11.31 16.01 -5.86
CA ILE A 125 9.85 15.86 -6.02
C ILE A 125 9.37 14.46 -5.61
N ILE A 126 10.16 13.40 -5.85
CA ILE A 126 9.80 12.03 -5.47
C ILE A 126 9.97 11.82 -3.95
N GLU A 127 10.97 12.46 -3.33
CA GLU A 127 11.21 12.45 -1.87
C GLU A 127 10.38 13.51 -1.11
N SER A 128 9.95 14.61 -1.74
CA SER A 128 9.09 15.66 -1.12
C SER A 128 7.59 15.38 -1.14
N TYR A 129 7.15 14.20 -1.59
CA TYR A 129 5.81 13.69 -1.24
C TYR A 129 5.80 13.37 0.26
N CYS A 130 5.56 14.44 1.04
CA CYS A 130 5.79 14.57 2.47
C CYS A 130 5.12 13.48 3.33
N PRO A 131 5.71 13.14 4.50
CA PRO A 131 4.92 12.70 5.65
C PRO A 131 3.91 13.82 5.98
N TYR A 132 2.65 13.45 6.18
CA TYR A 132 1.49 14.34 6.40
C TYR A 132 1.82 15.70 7.07
N VAL A 133 1.49 16.80 6.39
CA VAL A 133 1.50 18.16 6.95
C VAL A 133 0.05 18.56 7.25
N GLU A 134 -0.22 18.88 8.52
CA GLU A 134 -1.53 19.26 9.04
C GLU A 134 -2.12 20.44 8.24
N PRO A 135 -3.33 20.33 7.68
CA PRO A 135 -3.90 21.40 6.87
C PRO A 135 -4.40 22.57 7.71
N PRO A 136 -4.35 23.82 7.19
CA PRO A 136 -4.82 25.00 7.92
C PRO A 136 -6.31 24.90 8.33
N ILE A 137 -6.62 25.44 9.50
CA ILE A 137 -7.90 25.46 10.25
C ILE A 137 -9.15 25.83 9.40
N ALA A 138 -8.97 26.44 8.23
CA ALA A 138 -10.05 26.87 7.32
C ALA A 138 -10.86 25.74 6.66
N TRP A 139 -10.45 24.46 6.80
CA TRP A 139 -11.16 23.31 6.20
C TRP A 139 -12.24 22.68 7.08
N LYS A 140 -12.59 23.32 8.22
CA LYS A 140 -13.81 22.96 8.98
C LYS A 140 -15.12 23.18 8.19
N PHE A 141 -15.06 23.71 6.97
CA PHE A 141 -16.21 23.96 6.10
C PHE A 141 -16.09 23.32 4.71
N VAL A 142 -15.36 22.20 4.57
CA VAL A 142 -15.35 21.46 3.29
C VAL A 142 -16.78 21.00 3.00
N VAL A 143 -17.32 21.54 1.91
CA VAL A 143 -18.58 21.16 1.29
C VAL A 143 -18.58 19.64 1.11
N GLN A 144 -19.42 18.94 1.88
CA GLN A 144 -19.69 17.53 1.65
C GLN A 144 -20.27 17.42 0.24
N ARG A 145 -19.48 16.96 -0.75
CA ARG A 145 -20.05 16.51 -2.02
C ARG A 145 -21.13 15.49 -1.68
N LYS A 146 -22.32 15.61 -2.29
CA LYS A 146 -23.37 14.62 -2.09
C LYS A 146 -22.77 13.24 -2.38
N PRO A 147 -22.89 12.26 -1.47
CA PRO A 147 -22.48 10.90 -1.75
C PRO A 147 -23.33 10.37 -2.93
N GLY A 148 -22.79 10.44 -4.14
CA GLY A 148 -23.52 10.13 -5.38
C GLY A 148 -22.89 10.67 -6.66
N ASP A 149 -22.23 11.83 -6.64
CA ASP A 149 -21.56 12.38 -7.83
C ASP A 149 -20.18 11.72 -8.03
N VAL A 150 -20.20 10.48 -8.50
CA VAL A 150 -19.00 9.75 -8.90
C VAL A 150 -18.51 10.32 -10.25
N ASP A 151 -17.23 10.70 -10.33
CA ASP A 151 -16.60 11.08 -11.60
C ASP A 151 -16.57 9.86 -12.53
N GLN A 152 -17.54 9.81 -13.44
CA GLN A 152 -17.73 8.68 -14.34
C GLN A 152 -16.57 8.52 -15.33
N VAL A 153 -15.94 9.62 -15.76
CA VAL A 153 -14.79 9.59 -16.67
C VAL A 153 -13.59 8.97 -15.97
N LEU A 154 -13.33 9.39 -14.73
CA LEU A 154 -12.25 8.81 -13.93
C LEU A 154 -12.54 7.35 -13.58
N LEU A 155 -13.78 7.00 -13.28
CA LEU A 155 -14.21 5.63 -13.03
C LEU A 155 -13.98 4.71 -14.24
N GLU A 156 -14.33 5.16 -15.44
CA GLU A 156 -14.10 4.39 -16.67
C GLU A 156 -12.61 4.17 -16.95
N LYS A 157 -11.77 5.18 -16.68
CA LYS A 157 -10.30 5.05 -16.76
C LYS A 157 -9.78 3.98 -15.80
N TRP A 158 -10.22 3.98 -14.55
CA TRP A 158 -9.83 2.94 -13.58
C TRP A 158 -10.34 1.55 -13.96
N CYS A 159 -11.54 1.46 -14.52
CA CYS A 159 -12.04 0.21 -15.09
C CYS A 159 -11.15 -0.30 -16.24
N GLN A 160 -10.67 0.58 -17.11
CA GLN A 160 -9.75 0.21 -18.19
C GLN A 160 -8.40 -0.29 -17.63
N ILE A 161 -7.85 0.42 -16.65
CA ILE A 161 -6.58 0.05 -15.99
C ILE A 161 -6.68 -1.33 -15.35
N PHE A 162 -7.72 -1.60 -14.55
CA PHE A 162 -7.88 -2.91 -13.92
C PHE A 162 -8.18 -4.03 -14.91
N LYS A 163 -8.82 -3.75 -16.06
CA LYS A 163 -8.99 -4.74 -17.14
C LYS A 163 -7.66 -5.12 -17.79
N LEU A 164 -6.74 -4.17 -17.96
CA LEU A 164 -5.40 -4.45 -18.49
C LEU A 164 -4.60 -5.32 -17.52
N LEU A 165 -4.71 -5.04 -16.22
CA LEU A 165 -4.00 -5.70 -15.13
C LEU A 165 -4.64 -7.04 -14.72
N SER A 166 -4.87 -7.91 -15.70
CA SER A 166 -5.61 -9.17 -15.53
C SER A 166 -4.95 -10.15 -14.55
N ASN A 167 -3.62 -10.10 -14.41
CA ASN A 167 -2.82 -10.95 -13.51
C ASN A 167 -2.55 -10.31 -12.13
N MET A 168 -3.24 -9.22 -11.79
CA MET A 168 -3.08 -8.56 -10.49
C MET A 168 -3.44 -9.52 -9.34
N GLU A 169 -2.47 -9.78 -8.48
CA GLU A 169 -2.57 -10.62 -7.28
C GLU A 169 -2.67 -9.77 -6.01
N THR A 170 -2.03 -8.60 -6.01
CA THR A 170 -1.99 -7.66 -4.88
C THR A 170 -2.35 -6.26 -5.32
N LEU A 171 -3.24 -5.61 -4.58
CA LEU A 171 -3.51 -4.18 -4.67
C LEU A 171 -3.10 -3.50 -3.36
N HIS A 172 -2.20 -2.56 -3.45
CA HIS A 172 -1.80 -1.68 -2.36
C HIS A 172 -2.32 -0.27 -2.64
N ILE A 173 -3.13 0.27 -1.74
CA ILE A 173 -3.60 1.65 -1.76
C ILE A 173 -2.93 2.39 -0.61
N ALA A 174 -2.24 3.47 -0.95
CA ALA A 174 -1.61 4.38 0.01
C ALA A 174 -2.20 5.77 -0.20
N CYS A 175 -2.70 6.41 0.86
CA CYS A 175 -3.21 7.77 0.77
C CYS A 175 -2.64 8.67 1.87
N ASN A 176 -2.42 9.94 1.52
CA ASN A 176 -2.02 11.00 2.45
C ASN A 176 -3.23 11.78 2.99
N GLY A 177 -4.31 11.06 3.31
CA GLY A 177 -5.55 11.67 3.79
C GLY A 177 -5.39 12.31 5.17
N ASP A 178 -6.33 13.21 5.49
CA ASP A 178 -6.40 13.81 6.81
C ASP A 178 -6.77 12.73 7.86
N PRO A 179 -5.86 12.41 8.82
CA PRO A 179 -6.11 11.45 9.89
C PRO A 179 -7.25 11.86 10.82
N ALA A 180 -7.72 13.11 10.71
CA ALA A 180 -8.94 13.57 11.37
C ALA A 180 -10.20 12.94 10.73
N TRP A 181 -11.34 13.62 10.90
CA TRP A 181 -12.63 13.22 10.34
C TRP A 181 -13.11 14.23 9.27
N PRO A 182 -12.40 14.39 8.14
CA PRO A 182 -12.64 15.47 7.18
C PRO A 182 -13.96 15.39 6.39
N GLY A 183 -14.72 14.29 6.52
CA GLY A 183 -15.84 14.00 5.62
C GLY A 183 -15.40 13.31 4.33
N CYS A 184 -16.07 13.61 3.21
CA CYS A 184 -15.75 13.07 1.90
C CYS A 184 -15.02 14.14 1.06
N THR A 185 -13.69 14.04 0.98
CA THR A 185 -12.82 14.88 0.15
C THR A 185 -12.58 14.23 -1.22
N ASP A 186 -11.68 14.82 -2.03
CA ASP A 186 -11.25 14.24 -3.29
C ASP A 186 -10.55 12.87 -3.09
N ILE A 187 -9.88 12.65 -1.95
CA ILE A 187 -9.26 11.36 -1.60
C ILE A 187 -10.34 10.29 -1.40
N GLU A 188 -11.35 10.56 -0.57
CA GLU A 188 -12.45 9.61 -0.31
C GLU A 188 -13.25 9.34 -1.57
N SER A 189 -13.51 10.37 -2.39
CA SER A 189 -14.19 10.22 -3.67
C SER A 189 -13.44 9.27 -4.60
N LEU A 190 -12.10 9.38 -4.65
CA LEU A 190 -11.26 8.50 -5.45
C LEU A 190 -11.19 7.07 -4.88
N LEU A 191 -11.19 6.91 -3.55
CA LEU A 191 -11.28 5.58 -2.92
C LEU A 191 -12.60 4.88 -3.28
N VAL A 192 -13.72 5.61 -3.30
CA VAL A 192 -15.01 5.09 -3.79
C VAL A 192 -14.90 4.67 -5.26
N ILE A 193 -14.28 5.49 -6.12
CA ILE A 193 -14.06 5.17 -7.54
C ILE A 193 -13.24 3.89 -7.70
N LEU A 194 -12.14 3.76 -6.96
CA LEU A 194 -11.29 2.56 -6.99
C LEU A 194 -12.06 1.32 -6.57
N ARG A 195 -12.87 1.41 -5.51
CA ARG A 195 -13.73 0.31 -5.06
C ARG A 195 -14.70 -0.12 -6.16
N ILE A 196 -15.46 0.82 -6.74
CA ILE A 196 -16.43 0.53 -7.79
C ILE A 196 -15.74 -0.06 -9.03
N ALA A 197 -14.58 0.48 -9.41
CA ALA A 197 -13.81 -0.06 -10.53
C ALA A 197 -13.36 -1.51 -10.29
N LEU A 198 -12.92 -1.86 -9.08
CA LEU A 198 -12.59 -3.25 -8.72
C LEU A 198 -13.82 -4.16 -8.79
N GLU A 199 -14.97 -3.69 -8.32
CA GLU A 199 -16.23 -4.44 -8.33
C GLU A 199 -16.71 -4.70 -9.77
N ARG A 200 -16.65 -3.68 -10.64
CA ARG A 200 -17.06 -3.77 -12.05
C ARG A 200 -16.11 -4.64 -12.88
N THR A 201 -14.81 -4.61 -12.60
CA THR A 201 -13.80 -5.38 -13.36
C THR A 201 -13.58 -6.78 -12.80
N ASN A 202 -13.85 -6.97 -11.51
CA ASN A 202 -13.82 -8.24 -10.80
C ASN A 202 -12.55 -9.08 -11.06
N PRO A 203 -11.33 -8.54 -10.77
CA PRO A 203 -10.07 -9.21 -11.09
C PRO A 203 -9.97 -10.57 -10.41
N LYS A 204 -9.77 -11.62 -11.21
CA LYS A 204 -9.88 -13.03 -10.75
C LYS A 204 -8.73 -13.46 -9.84
N HIS A 205 -7.55 -12.86 -10.03
CA HIS A 205 -6.33 -13.23 -9.32
C HIS A 205 -6.07 -12.40 -8.06
N LEU A 206 -6.86 -11.35 -7.80
CA LEU A 206 -6.66 -10.48 -6.64
C LEU A 206 -6.97 -11.25 -5.35
N GLN A 207 -5.96 -11.40 -4.51
CA GLN A 207 -6.04 -12.13 -3.23
C GLN A 207 -5.59 -11.27 -2.05
N THR A 208 -4.78 -10.25 -2.28
CA THR A 208 -4.22 -9.40 -1.23
C THR A 208 -4.61 -7.94 -1.45
N VAL A 209 -5.15 -7.31 -0.42
CA VAL A 209 -5.35 -5.86 -0.38
C VAL A 209 -4.56 -5.28 0.78
N ARG A 210 -3.75 -4.25 0.50
CA ARG A 210 -3.01 -3.47 1.49
C ARG A 210 -3.51 -2.04 1.49
N LEU A 211 -3.88 -1.52 2.65
CA LEU A 211 -4.26 -0.12 2.85
C LEU A 211 -3.24 0.50 3.80
N SER A 212 -2.19 1.13 3.26
CA SER A 212 -1.01 1.53 4.04
C SER A 212 -0.21 2.67 3.41
N PRO A 213 -0.10 3.85 4.04
CA PRO A 213 -0.96 4.30 5.13
C PRO A 213 -2.38 4.59 4.65
N ILE A 214 -3.36 4.51 5.56
CA ILE A 214 -4.74 4.94 5.35
C ILE A 214 -5.30 5.64 6.59
N HIS A 215 -6.22 6.58 6.43
CA HIS A 215 -6.95 7.23 7.52
C HIS A 215 -8.35 6.64 7.70
N ALA A 216 -8.99 6.91 8.85
CA ALA A 216 -10.27 6.33 9.24
C ALA A 216 -11.40 6.53 8.21
N MET A 217 -11.48 7.72 7.62
CA MET A 217 -12.49 8.03 6.60
C MET A 217 -12.27 7.24 5.30
N GLY A 218 -11.03 6.89 4.98
CA GLY A 218 -10.72 6.04 3.83
C GLY A 218 -11.33 4.64 3.99
N ILE A 219 -11.23 4.04 5.18
CA ILE A 219 -11.86 2.75 5.48
C ILE A 219 -13.39 2.83 5.33
N MET A 220 -13.99 3.90 5.86
CA MET A 220 -15.44 4.11 5.74
C MET A 220 -15.91 4.20 4.29
N HIS A 221 -15.15 4.87 3.42
CA HIS A 221 -15.52 5.02 2.01
C HIS A 221 -15.18 3.79 1.15
N LEU A 222 -14.25 2.95 1.59
CA LEU A 222 -13.94 1.64 0.99
C LEU A 222 -14.90 0.53 1.40
N ARG A 223 -15.91 0.80 2.25
CA ARG A 223 -16.97 -0.16 2.55
C ARG A 223 -17.63 -0.64 1.27
N TRP A 224 -17.72 -1.95 1.13
CA TRP A 224 -18.29 -2.62 -0.04
C TRP A 224 -19.55 -3.44 0.29
N ALA A 225 -19.69 -3.91 1.53
CA ALA A 225 -20.78 -4.79 1.93
C ALA A 225 -22.00 -4.03 2.46
N GLY A 226 -23.18 -4.43 1.97
CA GLY A 226 -24.49 -3.98 2.47
C GLY A 226 -24.91 -2.58 2.01
N ALA A 227 -26.05 -2.12 2.51
CA ALA A 227 -26.67 -0.84 2.14
C ALA A 227 -25.89 0.41 2.61
N GLY A 228 -24.75 0.23 3.28
CA GLY A 228 -23.88 1.31 3.77
C GLY A 228 -22.68 1.63 2.87
N ALA A 229 -22.56 0.98 1.69
CA ALA A 229 -21.52 1.28 0.72
C ALA A 229 -21.79 2.64 0.04
N TYR A 230 -20.76 3.47 -0.08
CA TYR A 230 -20.87 4.78 -0.73
C TYR A 230 -20.87 4.65 -2.26
N GLY A 231 -21.70 5.42 -2.98
CA GLY A 231 -21.79 5.31 -4.44
C GLY A 231 -22.55 4.06 -4.91
N GLU A 232 -22.10 3.43 -5.99
CA GLU A 232 -22.76 2.24 -6.53
C GLU A 232 -22.57 1.02 -5.62
N ALA A 233 -23.68 0.39 -5.21
CA ALA A 233 -23.63 -0.85 -4.45
C ALA A 233 -23.18 -2.02 -5.32
N CYS A 234 -22.32 -2.90 -4.78
CA CYS A 234 -21.87 -4.08 -5.49
C CYS A 234 -23.03 -5.05 -5.76
N ALA A 235 -23.49 -5.13 -7.01
CA ALA A 235 -24.54 -6.05 -7.44
C ALA A 235 -24.02 -7.43 -7.90
N ALA A 236 -22.70 -7.64 -7.91
CA ALA A 236 -22.10 -8.89 -8.36
C ALA A 236 -22.47 -10.07 -7.43
N ARG A 237 -22.81 -11.22 -8.02
CA ARG A 237 -23.07 -12.47 -7.27
C ARG A 237 -21.82 -13.04 -6.61
N ASP A 238 -20.67 -12.86 -7.26
CA ASP A 238 -19.34 -13.22 -6.76
C ASP A 238 -18.42 -11.99 -6.78
N PRO A 239 -18.57 -11.08 -5.81
CA PRO A 239 -17.76 -9.87 -5.70
C PRO A 239 -16.29 -10.22 -5.46
N VAL A 240 -15.40 -9.40 -6.01
CA VAL A 240 -13.94 -9.51 -5.83
C VAL A 240 -13.52 -9.67 -4.37
N TRP A 241 -14.23 -9.00 -3.47
CA TRP A 241 -13.99 -9.02 -2.03
C TRP A 241 -14.09 -10.41 -1.41
N TYR A 242 -14.90 -11.32 -1.98
CA TYR A 242 -15.01 -12.69 -1.48
C TYR A 242 -13.81 -13.59 -1.81
N ARG A 243 -12.90 -13.13 -2.69
CA ARG A 243 -11.67 -13.87 -3.03
C ARG A 243 -10.48 -13.45 -2.19
N LEU A 244 -10.58 -12.34 -1.45
CA LEU A 244 -9.49 -11.86 -0.62
C LEU A 244 -9.13 -12.85 0.48
N LYS A 245 -7.83 -13.09 0.59
CA LYS A 245 -7.17 -13.96 1.57
C LYS A 245 -6.37 -13.15 2.58
N VAL A 246 -5.78 -12.05 2.14
CA VAL A 246 -4.94 -11.20 2.98
C VAL A 246 -5.47 -9.78 2.94
N LEU A 247 -5.68 -9.22 4.13
CA LEU A 247 -5.99 -7.80 4.33
C LEU A 247 -4.96 -7.21 5.28
N GLU A 248 -4.27 -6.17 4.83
CA GLU A 248 -3.29 -5.43 5.63
C GLU A 248 -3.75 -3.98 5.76
N LEU A 249 -3.84 -3.50 6.99
CA LEU A 249 -4.35 -2.18 7.34
C LEU A 249 -3.34 -1.46 8.23
N HIS A 250 -2.68 -0.43 7.70
CA HIS A 250 -1.86 0.47 8.51
C HIS A 250 -2.60 1.81 8.61
N ILE A 251 -3.26 2.01 9.75
CA ILE A 251 -4.29 3.03 9.91
C ILE A 251 -3.77 4.15 10.81
N TYR A 252 -3.84 5.41 10.36
CA TYR A 252 -3.65 6.54 11.27
C TYR A 252 -4.69 6.50 12.40
N ASN A 253 -4.23 6.41 13.64
CA ASN A 253 -5.10 6.30 14.79
C ASN A 253 -5.94 7.58 14.98
N PRO A 254 -7.27 7.54 14.75
CA PRO A 254 -8.09 8.73 14.78
C PRO A 254 -8.55 9.10 16.20
N TYR A 255 -8.47 8.19 17.17
CA TYR A 255 -9.25 8.24 18.42
C TYR A 255 -8.94 9.44 19.32
N HIS A 256 -7.74 10.02 19.20
CA HIS A 256 -7.37 11.23 19.93
C HIS A 256 -8.05 12.51 19.39
N GLN A 257 -8.58 12.48 18.17
CA GLN A 257 -9.19 13.62 17.49
C GLN A 257 -10.71 13.50 17.35
N LEU A 258 -11.28 12.30 17.59
CA LEU A 258 -12.71 12.06 17.43
C LEU A 258 -13.51 12.49 18.65
N SER A 259 -14.67 13.10 18.41
CA SER A 259 -15.71 13.23 19.44
C SER A 259 -16.28 11.86 19.83
N LYS A 260 -17.00 11.81 20.96
CA LYS A 260 -17.64 10.57 21.44
C LYS A 260 -18.60 9.95 20.41
N SER A 261 -19.39 10.77 19.72
CA SER A 261 -20.32 10.30 18.68
C SER A 261 -19.58 9.76 17.45
N GLN A 262 -18.53 10.46 16.99
CA GLN A 262 -17.68 10.00 15.90
C GLN A 262 -16.97 8.69 16.25
N THR A 263 -16.48 8.55 17.48
CA THR A 263 -15.87 7.31 17.99
C THR A 263 -16.84 6.14 17.88
N GLN A 264 -18.07 6.30 18.37
CA GLN A 264 -19.09 5.25 18.28
C GLN A 264 -19.44 4.86 16.84
N VAL A 265 -19.51 5.84 15.94
CA VAL A 265 -19.76 5.62 14.51
C VAL A 265 -18.58 4.90 13.87
N PHE A 266 -17.35 5.33 14.15
CA PHE A 266 -16.15 4.71 13.61
C PHE A 266 -16.00 3.27 14.09
N ASP A 267 -16.16 3.00 15.39
CA ASP A 267 -16.09 1.64 15.95
C ASP A 267 -17.05 0.69 15.24
N LYS A 268 -18.30 1.13 15.03
CA LYS A 268 -19.30 0.35 14.30
C LYS A 268 -18.89 0.11 12.86
N ILE A 269 -18.44 1.15 12.17
CA ILE A 269 -18.04 1.08 10.76
C ILE A 269 -16.81 0.19 10.56
N PHE A 270 -15.81 0.35 11.40
CA PHE A 270 -14.58 -0.43 11.36
C PHE A 270 -14.87 -1.90 11.62
N THR A 271 -15.70 -2.19 12.63
CA THR A 271 -16.17 -3.55 12.92
C THR A 271 -16.94 -4.14 11.74
N ASP A 272 -17.91 -3.42 11.19
CA ASP A 272 -18.69 -3.87 10.03
C ASP A 272 -17.79 -4.13 8.81
N TYR A 273 -16.81 -3.25 8.58
CA TYR A 273 -15.84 -3.37 7.50
C TYR A 273 -15.02 -4.65 7.64
N LEU A 274 -14.41 -4.89 8.80
CA LEU A 274 -13.64 -6.11 9.05
C LEU A 274 -14.52 -7.36 8.97
N GLN A 275 -15.71 -7.35 9.60
CA GLN A 275 -16.64 -8.47 9.58
C GLN A 275 -17.13 -8.84 8.18
N SER A 276 -17.10 -7.91 7.23
CA SER A 276 -17.45 -8.20 5.84
C SER A 276 -16.53 -9.25 5.20
N PHE A 277 -15.30 -9.39 5.72
CA PHE A 277 -14.28 -10.32 5.23
C PHE A 277 -14.12 -11.60 6.07
N SER A 278 -14.91 -11.74 7.14
CA SER A 278 -14.80 -12.84 8.13
C SER A 278 -14.81 -14.27 7.53
N ARG A 279 -15.40 -14.45 6.35
CA ARG A 279 -15.53 -15.75 5.68
C ARG A 279 -14.38 -16.10 4.73
N THR A 280 -13.48 -15.17 4.44
CA THR A 280 -12.58 -15.28 3.28
C THR A 280 -11.11 -15.11 3.65
N LEU A 281 -10.81 -14.23 4.60
CA LEU A 281 -9.44 -13.96 5.02
C LEU A 281 -8.82 -15.15 5.76
N THR A 282 -7.59 -15.46 5.37
CA THR A 282 -6.67 -16.36 6.06
C THR A 282 -5.64 -15.59 6.87
N ARG A 283 -5.32 -14.35 6.47
CA ARG A 283 -4.46 -13.44 7.21
C ARG A 283 -5.11 -12.06 7.35
N LEU A 284 -5.09 -11.52 8.56
CA LEU A 284 -5.47 -10.15 8.87
C LEU A 284 -4.30 -9.46 9.57
N ASP A 285 -3.90 -8.31 9.06
CA ASP A 285 -2.85 -7.47 9.62
C ASP A 285 -3.41 -6.08 9.90
N ILE A 286 -3.36 -5.67 11.16
CA ILE A 286 -3.87 -4.40 11.64
C ILE A 286 -2.77 -3.73 12.46
N SER A 287 -2.29 -2.61 11.96
CA SER A 287 -1.30 -1.79 12.65
C SER A 287 -1.79 -0.35 12.74
N TRP A 288 -1.70 0.23 13.94
CA TRP A 288 -1.98 1.65 14.13
C TRP A 288 -0.74 2.50 13.84
N ILE A 289 -0.92 3.62 13.15
CA ILE A 289 0.11 4.64 12.90
C ILE A 289 -0.14 5.79 13.87
N GLY A 290 0.91 6.26 14.54
CA GLY A 290 0.82 7.26 15.60
C GLY A 290 0.68 6.59 16.96
N ALA A 291 -0.20 7.10 17.82
CA ALA A 291 -0.42 6.51 19.15
C ALA A 291 -1.07 5.11 19.06
N ASP A 292 -0.97 4.34 20.14
CA ASP A 292 -1.56 3.01 20.21
C ASP A 292 -3.10 3.07 20.11
N GLY A 293 -3.67 2.21 19.28
CA GLY A 293 -5.11 2.10 19.07
C GLY A 293 -5.75 0.92 19.80
N PRO A 294 -7.09 0.82 19.81
CA PRO A 294 -7.78 -0.30 20.45
C PRO A 294 -7.55 -1.63 19.73
N ASP A 295 -7.65 -2.73 20.48
CA ASP A 295 -7.67 -4.09 19.92
C ASP A 295 -9.07 -4.38 19.35
N PRO A 296 -9.20 -4.64 18.04
CA PRO A 296 -10.50 -4.90 17.46
C PRO A 296 -11.13 -6.22 17.94
N PHE A 297 -10.34 -7.15 18.49
CA PHE A 297 -10.80 -8.44 19.03
C PHE A 297 -11.07 -8.43 20.54
N ALA A 298 -10.54 -7.45 21.28
CA ALA A 298 -10.81 -7.33 22.70
C ALA A 298 -12.04 -6.43 22.95
N ALA A 299 -13.13 -7.02 23.45
CA ALA A 299 -14.26 -6.25 23.93
C ALA A 299 -13.91 -5.65 25.31
N GLY A 300 -13.33 -4.44 25.33
CA GLY A 300 -12.89 -3.77 26.55
C GLY A 300 -12.40 -2.35 26.25
N ASP A 301 -12.18 -1.52 27.28
CA ASP A 301 -11.54 -0.20 27.16
C ASP A 301 -12.33 0.93 26.47
N GLY A 302 -13.65 1.02 26.71
CA GLY A 302 -14.43 2.19 26.29
C GLY A 302 -14.84 2.21 24.82
N HIS A 303 -14.56 1.13 24.08
CA HIS A 303 -15.00 0.89 22.70
C HIS A 303 -16.05 -0.24 22.61
N PRO A 304 -17.26 -0.07 23.20
CA PRO A 304 -18.24 -1.16 23.32
C PRO A 304 -18.75 -1.69 21.97
N ASN A 305 -18.57 -0.92 20.88
CA ASN A 305 -19.00 -1.29 19.53
C ASN A 305 -17.91 -2.06 18.74
N LEU A 306 -16.66 -2.13 19.24
CA LEU A 306 -15.61 -2.98 18.68
C LEU A 306 -15.82 -4.41 19.20
N LYS A 307 -16.83 -5.09 18.66
CA LYS A 307 -17.11 -6.50 19.00
C LYS A 307 -17.31 -7.31 17.74
N PHE A 308 -16.42 -8.27 17.51
CA PHE A 308 -16.64 -9.27 16.47
C PHE A 308 -17.74 -10.24 16.87
N MET A 309 -18.84 -10.21 16.11
CA MET A 309 -19.99 -11.11 16.31
C MET A 309 -19.97 -12.31 15.37
N ARG A 310 -19.14 -12.28 14.33
CA ARG A 310 -19.05 -13.33 13.31
C ARG A 310 -17.87 -14.25 13.59
N SER A 311 -18.03 -15.52 13.26
CA SER A 311 -16.92 -16.47 13.23
C SER A 311 -16.00 -16.20 12.04
N TRP A 312 -14.71 -16.20 12.33
CA TRP A 312 -13.56 -16.06 11.44
C TRP A 312 -12.94 -17.45 11.20
N SER A 313 -13.74 -18.38 10.68
CA SER A 313 -13.37 -19.79 10.56
C SER A 313 -12.23 -20.10 9.57
N ARG A 314 -11.77 -19.12 8.80
CA ARG A 314 -10.62 -19.27 7.89
C ARG A 314 -9.39 -18.52 8.35
N LEU A 315 -9.48 -17.71 9.40
CA LEU A 315 -8.38 -16.89 9.86
C LEU A 315 -7.32 -17.78 10.53
N GLU A 316 -6.14 -17.84 9.93
CA GLU A 316 -4.99 -18.62 10.36
C GLU A 316 -3.90 -17.72 10.98
N GLU A 317 -3.81 -16.47 10.51
CA GLU A 317 -2.83 -15.49 10.96
C GLU A 317 -3.48 -14.16 11.35
N LEU A 318 -3.12 -13.66 12.53
CA LEU A 318 -3.47 -12.32 12.99
C LEU A 318 -2.21 -11.57 13.38
N TRP A 319 -2.02 -10.39 12.80
CA TRP A 319 -0.90 -9.49 13.07
C TRP A 319 -1.46 -8.19 13.66
N LEU A 320 -0.99 -7.81 14.84
CA LEU A 320 -1.44 -6.65 15.60
C LEU A 320 -0.26 -5.72 15.92
N GLY A 321 -0.23 -4.54 15.31
CA GLY A 321 0.80 -3.52 15.53
C GLY A 321 0.27 -2.31 16.30
N ARG A 322 0.99 -1.90 17.36
CA ARG A 322 0.65 -0.70 18.17
C ARG A 322 -0.77 -0.71 18.70
N VAL A 323 -1.17 -1.85 19.27
CA VAL A 323 -2.50 -2.07 19.83
C VAL A 323 -2.41 -2.02 21.36
N LYS A 324 -3.37 -1.36 22.01
CA LYS A 324 -3.47 -1.31 23.47
C LYS A 324 -3.73 -2.70 24.05
N THR A 325 -3.13 -2.96 25.22
CA THR A 325 -3.15 -4.24 25.94
C THR A 325 -4.56 -4.82 26.08
N GLY A 326 -4.68 -6.14 26.03
CA GLY A 326 -5.96 -6.85 26.11
C GLY A 326 -6.05 -8.14 25.28
N HIS A 327 -4.94 -8.58 24.69
CA HIS A 327 -4.84 -9.77 23.83
C HIS A 327 -5.01 -11.08 24.61
N ASP A 328 -6.18 -11.29 25.21
CA ASP A 328 -6.55 -12.61 25.70
C ASP A 328 -6.75 -13.50 24.48
N VAL A 329 -5.77 -14.36 24.23
CA VAL A 329 -5.78 -15.38 23.17
C VAL A 329 -7.08 -16.17 23.20
N SER A 330 -7.64 -16.43 24.38
CA SER A 330 -8.90 -17.15 24.55
C SER A 330 -10.07 -16.39 23.94
N LEU A 331 -10.13 -15.06 24.10
CA LEU A 331 -11.16 -14.21 23.50
C LEU A 331 -11.02 -14.12 21.98
N ILE A 332 -9.79 -14.18 21.44
CA ILE A 332 -9.53 -14.17 20.00
C ILE A 332 -9.85 -15.53 19.36
N LYS A 333 -9.53 -16.64 20.04
CA LYS A 333 -9.81 -18.00 19.54
C LYS A 333 -11.30 -18.33 19.49
N GLN A 334 -12.14 -17.70 20.32
CA GLN A 334 -13.60 -17.88 20.26
C GLN A 334 -14.18 -17.55 18.86
N PRO A 335 -13.96 -16.35 18.30
CA PRO A 335 -14.38 -16.03 16.95
C PRO A 335 -13.45 -16.67 15.90
N ALA A 336 -12.16 -16.87 16.15
CA ALA A 336 -11.18 -17.42 15.20
C ALA A 336 -10.59 -18.76 15.67
N PRO A 337 -11.34 -19.88 15.59
CA PRO A 337 -10.92 -21.16 16.17
C PRO A 337 -9.72 -21.82 15.47
N HIS A 338 -9.43 -21.42 14.22
CA HIS A 338 -8.32 -21.96 13.42
C HIS A 338 -7.08 -21.06 13.41
N LEU A 339 -7.02 -20.08 14.31
CA LEU A 339 -5.88 -19.19 14.42
C LEU A 339 -4.62 -19.96 14.84
N GLN A 340 -3.60 -19.94 14.00
CA GLN A 340 -2.31 -20.62 14.20
C GLN A 340 -1.21 -19.66 14.61
N ARG A 341 -1.26 -18.40 14.16
CA ARG A 341 -0.26 -17.37 14.48
C ARG A 341 -0.92 -16.10 14.98
N LEU A 342 -0.44 -15.59 16.12
CA LEU A 342 -0.83 -14.30 16.67
C LEU A 342 0.44 -13.49 16.88
N MET A 343 0.76 -12.65 15.90
CA MET A 343 1.93 -11.78 15.93
C MET A 343 1.53 -10.45 16.55
N VAL A 344 2.17 -10.07 17.65
CA VAL A 344 1.98 -8.76 18.27
C VAL A 344 3.29 -7.99 18.18
N ALA A 345 3.25 -6.78 17.62
CA ALA A 345 4.42 -5.91 17.61
C ALA A 345 4.66 -5.39 19.02
N SER A 346 5.81 -5.74 19.59
CA SER A 346 6.32 -5.17 20.82
C SER A 346 7.25 -4.01 20.46
N ASP A 347 7.02 -2.84 21.05
CA ASP A 347 7.98 -1.74 20.95
C ASP A 347 9.22 -2.12 21.77
N VAL A 348 10.34 -2.38 21.08
CA VAL A 348 11.64 -2.52 21.74
C VAL A 348 12.16 -1.11 21.99
N LEU A 349 12.10 -0.67 23.23
CA LEU A 349 12.75 0.56 23.65
C LEU A 349 14.26 0.36 23.57
N ASP A 350 14.92 1.07 22.65
CA ASP A 350 16.38 1.16 22.66
C ASP A 350 16.82 1.97 23.89
N LYS A 351 18.06 1.76 24.35
CA LYS A 351 18.58 2.37 25.60
C LYS A 351 18.56 3.90 25.61
N ASP A 352 18.42 4.52 24.45
CA ASP A 352 18.39 5.97 24.24
C ASP A 352 16.97 6.54 23.98
N GLY A 353 15.92 5.72 24.11
CA GLY A 353 14.52 6.18 24.05
C GLY A 353 13.96 6.42 22.64
N GLU A 354 14.70 6.09 21.58
CA GLU A 354 14.20 6.07 20.21
C GLU A 354 13.78 4.64 19.81
N SER A 355 12.54 4.46 19.39
CA SER A 355 12.02 3.16 18.93
C SER A 355 12.56 2.85 17.53
N THR A 356 13.57 1.99 17.42
CA THR A 356 14.24 1.69 16.14
C THR A 356 13.74 0.41 15.46
N HIS A 357 13.11 -0.53 16.19
CA HIS A 357 12.63 -1.79 15.60
C HIS A 357 11.34 -2.31 16.25
N GLN A 358 10.33 -2.62 15.43
CA GLN A 358 9.20 -3.46 15.84
C GLN A 358 9.66 -4.92 15.85
N ALA A 359 9.77 -5.49 17.04
CA ALA A 359 9.91 -6.94 17.18
C ALA A 359 8.52 -7.57 17.17
N TRP A 360 8.33 -8.60 16.37
CA TRP A 360 7.07 -9.34 16.31
C TRP A 360 7.17 -10.59 17.19
N ASP A 361 6.33 -10.67 18.21
CA ASP A 361 6.27 -11.81 19.12
C ASP A 361 5.06 -12.69 18.76
N ASP A 362 5.28 -13.99 18.54
CA ASP A 362 4.21 -14.98 18.39
C ASP A 362 3.68 -15.40 19.76
N ARG A 363 2.47 -14.94 20.10
CA ARG A 363 1.83 -15.19 21.40
C ARG A 363 1.20 -16.58 21.51
N LEU A 364 0.99 -17.29 20.40
CA LEU A 364 0.40 -18.64 20.45
C LEU A 364 1.43 -19.70 20.86
N VAL A 365 2.69 -19.50 20.48
CA VAL A 365 3.79 -20.43 20.81
C VAL A 365 4.20 -20.30 22.29
N GLN A 366 4.07 -19.12 22.89
CA GLN A 366 4.47 -18.89 24.28
C GLN A 366 3.59 -19.60 25.33
N HIS A 367 2.38 -20.02 24.96
CA HIS A 367 1.40 -20.58 25.91
C HIS A 367 1.44 -22.11 26.03
N GLU A 368 2.24 -22.80 25.18
CA GLU A 368 2.26 -24.26 25.13
C GLU A 368 3.39 -24.94 25.91
N ASP A 369 4.45 -24.27 26.41
CA ASP A 369 5.45 -24.97 27.22
C ASP A 369 6.23 -24.09 28.23
N HIS A 370 5.95 -24.30 29.51
CA HIS A 370 6.96 -24.23 30.58
C HIS A 370 7.64 -25.61 30.70
N HIS A 371 8.40 -26.00 29.69
CA HIS A 371 9.42 -27.02 29.82
C HIS A 371 10.65 -26.62 29.00
N LYS A 372 11.75 -26.41 29.72
CA LYS A 372 13.09 -26.26 29.15
C LYS A 372 13.40 -27.50 28.32
N ASP A 373 13.72 -27.32 27.05
CA ASP A 373 14.95 -27.92 26.51
C ASP A 373 15.46 -27.14 25.29
N GLY A 374 16.78 -27.14 25.13
CA GLY A 374 17.50 -26.35 24.16
C GLY A 374 17.17 -26.72 22.71
N SER A 375 16.87 -25.71 21.91
CA SER A 375 17.00 -25.76 20.46
C SER A 375 17.28 -24.34 19.97
N GLU A 376 18.57 -23.98 19.98
CA GLU A 376 19.12 -23.13 18.92
C GLU A 376 18.66 -23.70 17.58
N TRP A 377 18.14 -22.88 16.65
CA TRP A 377 18.49 -22.85 15.21
C TRP A 377 17.53 -21.90 14.47
N MET A 378 18.15 -21.04 13.64
CA MET A 378 17.59 -20.12 12.65
C MET A 378 16.91 -18.83 13.14
N ALA A 379 17.73 -17.95 13.71
CA ALA A 379 17.60 -16.53 13.45
C ALA A 379 17.75 -16.28 11.94
N LEU A 380 16.64 -16.00 11.25
CA LEU A 380 16.67 -15.26 9.99
C LEU A 380 17.18 -13.85 10.34
N ARG A 381 18.51 -13.70 10.25
CA ARG A 381 19.16 -12.41 10.29
C ARG A 381 18.62 -11.59 9.12
N ASP A 382 17.80 -10.61 9.42
CA ASP A 382 17.72 -9.40 8.61
C ASP A 382 19.12 -8.78 8.61
N VAL A 383 19.93 -9.15 7.62
CA VAL A 383 21.16 -8.44 7.29
C VAL A 383 20.74 -7.19 6.53
N ARG A 384 20.27 -6.18 7.26
CA ARG A 384 20.43 -4.78 6.87
C ARG A 384 21.55 -4.21 7.73
N LEU A 385 22.78 -4.47 7.31
CA LEU A 385 23.93 -3.71 7.79
C LEU A 385 23.80 -2.27 7.28
N SER A 386 23.38 -1.41 8.22
CA SER A 386 23.81 -0.03 8.46
C SER A 386 24.72 0.67 7.43
N ALA A 387 24.28 1.87 7.02
CA ALA A 387 25.03 3.13 6.84
C ALA A 387 26.35 3.18 6.01
N LEU A 388 26.23 3.86 4.84
CA LEU A 388 27.15 4.85 4.19
C LEU A 388 28.54 4.39 3.67
N PRO A 389 29.20 5.04 2.66
CA PRO A 389 29.02 6.43 2.18
C PRO A 389 28.96 6.63 0.64
N ALA A 390 28.58 7.82 0.18
CA ALA A 390 28.99 8.36 -1.13
C ALA A 390 30.51 8.64 -1.10
N PRO A 391 31.31 8.38 -2.16
CA PRO A 391 31.12 8.97 -3.49
C PRO A 391 31.46 8.01 -4.66
N LEU A 392 30.48 7.68 -5.53
CA LEU A 392 30.72 6.85 -6.72
C LEU A 392 30.70 7.59 -8.07
N PHE A 393 30.85 8.92 -8.05
CA PHE A 393 31.09 9.69 -9.29
C PHE A 393 32.36 10.53 -9.21
N GLN A 394 33.48 9.84 -9.02
CA GLN A 394 34.76 10.27 -9.58
C GLN A 394 35.40 9.10 -10.29
N ASN A 395 35.06 8.95 -11.57
CA ASN A 395 36.06 8.80 -12.61
C ASN A 395 35.41 9.07 -13.97
N ARG A 396 35.80 10.21 -14.55
CA ARG A 396 35.81 10.41 -15.99
C ARG A 396 36.55 9.27 -16.65
N LEU A 397 36.10 8.86 -17.83
CA LEU A 397 36.90 8.51 -19.01
C LEU A 397 35.90 8.60 -20.18
N ALA A 398 35.90 9.71 -20.92
CA ALA A 398 36.70 9.92 -22.14
C ALA A 398 36.17 9.08 -23.31
#